data_AF-A0A8S2GAJ6-F1
#
_entry.id   AF-A0A8S2GAJ6-F1
#
_cell.length_a   1.000
_cell.length_b   1.000
_cell.length_c   1.000
_cell.angle_alpha   90.00
_cell.angle_beta   90.00
_cell.angle_gamma   90.00
#
_symmetry.space_group_name_H-M   'P 1'
#
loop_
_entity.id
_entity.type
_entity.pdbx_description
1 polymer ?
#
loop_
_entity_poly.entity_id
_entity_poly.type
_entity_poly.pdbx_seq_one_letter_code
_entity_poly.pdbx_strand_id
1 'polypeptide(L)'
;IEYIYDNKRLLFEQIKIQIGTKSIIHYDYKYDLLERIIEIRKNNIIKYHYEYDLNGNINRTNEYESIHYNKWDQIVYIKQNILINYIYDNNGFMIKSNNGNNIFIFNSNGLLIKYKKNNNDKKILIQFIYDYKNRLIGKFYTITGRYIQYIYDDYFHSNRIKHIYDSNKR
;
A
#
# COMPACT_ATOMS: atom_id res chain seq x y z
N ILE A 1 1.37 15.92 20.81
CA ILE A 1 0.93 14.52 20.60
C ILE A 1 1.60 13.73 21.70
N GLU A 2 0.84 12.85 22.34
CA GLU A 2 1.32 12.02 23.44
C GLU A 2 1.14 10.54 23.08
N TYR A 3 2.11 9.72 23.52
CA TYR A 3 2.16 8.28 23.27
C TYR A 3 2.37 7.58 24.62
N ILE A 4 1.50 6.64 24.94
CA ILE A 4 1.51 5.88 26.19
C ILE A 4 1.73 4.43 25.82
N TYR A 5 2.70 3.80 26.47
CA TYR A 5 3.09 2.42 26.20
C TYR A 5 2.76 1.52 27.39
N ASP A 6 2.47 0.25 27.12
CA ASP A 6 2.30 -0.76 28.16
C ASP A 6 3.64 -1.24 28.74
N ASN A 7 3.59 -2.21 29.66
CA ASN A 7 4.78 -2.78 30.31
C ASN A 7 5.72 -3.50 29.35
N LYS A 8 5.24 -3.89 28.16
CA LYS A 8 6.02 -4.52 27.08
C LYS A 8 6.57 -3.50 26.09
N ARG A 9 6.32 -2.21 26.31
CA ARG A 9 6.64 -1.10 25.40
C ARG A 9 5.84 -1.14 24.09
N LEU A 10 4.69 -1.80 24.09
CA LEU A 10 3.73 -1.71 22.99
C LEU A 10 2.90 -0.44 23.15
N LEU A 11 2.62 0.26 22.05
CA LEU A 11 1.84 1.49 22.08
C LEU A 11 0.41 1.15 22.53
N PHE A 12 0.00 1.62 23.70
CA PHE A 12 -1.31 1.33 24.27
C PHE A 12 -2.33 2.43 23.95
N GLU A 13 -1.93 3.69 24.08
CA GLU A 13 -2.77 4.85 23.80
C GLU A 13 -1.97 5.94 23.05
N GLN A 14 -2.64 6.63 22.12
CA GLN A 14 -2.14 7.85 21.49
C GLN A 14 -3.16 8.98 21.61
N ILE A 15 -2.71 10.13 22.11
CA ILE A 15 -3.53 11.34 22.26
C ILE A 15 -3.05 12.40 21.26
N LYS A 16 -3.96 12.80 20.36
CA LYS A 16 -3.70 13.81 19.32
C LYS A 16 -4.59 15.03 19.50
N ILE A 17 -3.97 16.18 19.71
CA ILE A 17 -4.64 17.48 19.70
C ILE A 17 -4.69 17.97 18.25
N GLN A 18 -5.89 18.17 17.73
CA GLN A 18 -6.08 18.72 16.38
C GLN A 18 -6.15 20.25 16.45
N ILE A 19 -5.05 20.88 16.05
CA ILE A 19 -4.93 22.34 15.98
C ILE A 19 -5.91 22.85 14.91
N GLY A 20 -6.69 23.87 15.25
CA GLY A 20 -7.79 24.39 14.44
C GLY A 20 -9.15 24.06 15.04
N THR A 21 -9.51 22.77 15.09
CA THR A 21 -10.79 22.32 15.68
C THR A 21 -10.77 22.27 17.21
N LYS A 22 -9.59 22.35 17.84
CA LYS A 22 -9.37 22.15 19.29
C LYS A 22 -9.95 20.83 19.81
N SER A 23 -10.12 19.84 18.93
CA SER A 23 -10.60 18.52 19.31
C SER A 23 -9.44 17.64 19.75
N ILE A 24 -9.65 16.84 20.79
CA ILE A 24 -8.74 15.78 21.22
C ILE A 24 -9.22 14.48 20.59
N ILE A 25 -8.29 13.74 19.98
CA ILE A 25 -8.53 12.42 19.43
C ILE A 25 -7.74 11.41 20.25
N HIS A 26 -8.44 10.41 20.77
CA HIS A 26 -7.85 9.25 21.45
C HIS A 26 -7.79 8.07 20.49
N TYR A 27 -6.66 7.38 20.49
CA TYR A 27 -6.50 6.10 19.84
C TYR A 27 -6.10 5.04 20.86
N ASP A 28 -6.82 3.92 20.86
CA ASP A 28 -6.51 2.75 21.70
C ASP A 28 -6.05 1.61 20.79
N TYR A 29 -5.02 0.88 21.24
CA TYR A 29 -4.43 -0.21 20.48
C TYR A 29 -4.50 -1.50 21.29
N LYS A 30 -4.90 -2.59 20.64
CA LYS A 30 -4.89 -3.94 21.24
C LYS A 30 -4.04 -4.88 20.44
N TYR A 31 -3.45 -5.82 21.15
CA TYR A 31 -2.52 -6.80 20.61
C TYR A 31 -2.96 -8.22 20.96
N ASP A 32 -2.62 -9.17 20.10
CA ASP A 32 -2.69 -10.60 20.44
C ASP A 32 -1.48 -11.06 21.27
N LEU A 33 -1.44 -12.36 21.59
CA LEU A 33 -0.36 -12.96 22.38
C LEU A 33 1.02 -12.91 21.69
N LEU A 34 1.05 -12.72 20.37
CA LEU A 34 2.28 -12.55 19.58
C LEU A 34 2.62 -11.06 19.35
N GLU A 35 1.98 -10.17 20.10
CA GLU A 35 2.25 -8.72 20.08
C GLU A 35 1.94 -8.07 18.73
N ARG A 36 1.01 -8.66 17.98
CA ARG A 36 0.50 -8.12 16.70
C ARG A 36 -0.78 -7.34 16.96
N ILE A 37 -0.94 -6.20 16.30
CA ILE A 37 -2.14 -5.35 16.47
C ILE A 37 -3.37 -6.09 15.96
N ILE A 38 -4.42 -6.18 16.77
CA ILE A 38 -5.71 -6.80 16.42
C ILE A 38 -6.87 -5.80 16.43
N GLU A 39 -6.74 -4.66 17.09
CA GLU A 39 -7.79 -3.63 17.14
C GLU A 39 -7.15 -2.25 17.30
N ILE A 40 -7.66 -1.26 16.55
CA ILE A 40 -7.37 0.16 16.75
C ILE A 40 -8.71 0.88 16.87
N ARG A 41 -8.93 1.57 17.99
CA ARG A 41 -10.09 2.43 18.19
C ARG A 41 -9.70 3.89 17.98
N LYS A 42 -10.64 4.70 17.50
CA LYS A 42 -10.56 6.16 17.48
C LYS A 42 -11.76 6.70 18.23
N ASN A 43 -11.52 7.40 19.34
CA ASN A 43 -12.57 7.89 20.24
C ASN A 43 -13.55 6.77 20.60
N ASN A 44 -13.04 5.64 21.10
CA ASN A 44 -13.78 4.43 21.47
C ASN A 44 -14.50 3.68 20.32
N ILE A 45 -14.45 4.18 19.08
CA ILE A 45 -15.04 3.53 17.90
C ILE A 45 -13.96 2.71 17.20
N ILE A 46 -14.22 1.41 16.97
CA ILE A 46 -13.32 0.54 16.21
C ILE A 46 -13.12 1.14 14.81
N LYS A 47 -11.86 1.40 14.46
CA LYS A 47 -11.45 1.83 13.11
C LYS A 47 -10.83 0.69 12.34
N TYR A 48 -9.94 -0.04 12.98
CA TYR A 48 -9.27 -1.18 12.38
C TYR A 48 -9.43 -2.39 13.27
N HIS A 49 -9.63 -3.54 12.65
CA HIS A 49 -9.59 -4.85 13.27
C HIS A 49 -8.81 -5.75 12.33
N TYR A 50 -7.98 -6.62 12.88
CA TYR A 50 -7.14 -7.54 12.13
C TYR A 50 -7.23 -8.91 12.76
N GLU A 51 -7.44 -9.92 11.93
CA GLU A 51 -7.22 -11.32 12.28
C GLU A 51 -6.05 -11.84 11.43
N TYR A 52 -5.34 -12.82 11.99
CA TYR A 52 -4.15 -13.38 11.36
C TYR A 52 -4.29 -14.90 11.20
N ASP A 53 -3.74 -15.44 10.12
CA ASP A 53 -3.56 -16.88 9.97
C ASP A 53 -2.38 -17.40 10.81
N LEU A 54 -2.11 -18.71 10.73
CA LEU A 54 -1.04 -19.38 11.46
C LEU A 54 0.37 -18.95 11.02
N ASN A 55 0.53 -18.49 9.78
CA ASN A 55 1.80 -17.97 9.26
C ASN A 55 2.00 -16.50 9.64
N GLY A 56 0.97 -15.85 10.19
CA GLY A 56 0.97 -14.47 10.60
C GLY A 56 0.59 -13.48 9.51
N ASN A 57 -0.01 -13.94 8.43
CA ASN A 57 -0.60 -13.06 7.42
C ASN A 57 -1.96 -12.56 7.90
N ILE A 58 -2.30 -11.31 7.58
CA ILE A 58 -3.65 -10.77 7.86
C ILE A 58 -4.65 -11.53 6.99
N ASN A 59 -5.57 -12.28 7.59
CA ASN A 59 -6.57 -13.06 6.86
C ASN A 59 -7.98 -12.43 6.89
N ARG A 60 -8.20 -11.41 7.71
CA ARG A 60 -9.46 -10.66 7.79
C ARG A 60 -9.25 -9.25 8.33
N THR A 61 -10.07 -8.32 7.86
CA THR A 61 -10.11 -6.95 8.39
C THR A 61 -11.55 -6.45 8.48
N ASN A 62 -11.75 -5.24 9.02
CA ASN A 62 -13.03 -4.55 8.92
C ASN A 62 -13.47 -4.27 7.47
N GLU A 63 -12.51 -4.14 6.54
CA GLU A 63 -12.78 -3.82 5.14
C GLU A 63 -12.89 -5.08 4.27
N TYR A 64 -12.25 -6.18 4.67
CA TYR A 64 -12.13 -7.41 3.87
C TYR A 64 -12.63 -8.62 4.66
N GLU A 65 -13.67 -9.28 4.13
CA GLU A 65 -14.29 -10.46 4.76
C GLU A 65 -13.30 -11.61 4.91
N SER A 66 -12.44 -11.81 3.90
CA SER A 66 -11.32 -12.75 3.99
C SER A 66 -10.21 -12.41 2.99
N ILE A 67 -8.98 -12.76 3.35
CA ILE A 67 -7.78 -12.68 2.51
C ILE A 67 -7.16 -14.07 2.51
N HIS A 68 -6.96 -14.64 1.32
CA HIS A 68 -6.45 -16.00 1.17
C HIS A 68 -5.08 -16.00 0.52
N TYR A 69 -4.21 -16.84 1.05
CA TYR A 69 -2.81 -16.95 0.67
C TYR A 69 -2.51 -18.31 0.06
N ASN A 70 -1.54 -18.38 -0.84
CA ASN A 70 -0.96 -19.65 -1.27
C ASN A 70 0.11 -20.12 -0.28
N LYS A 71 0.71 -21.29 -0.54
CA LYS A 71 1.79 -21.86 0.29
C LYS A 71 3.08 -21.02 0.39
N TRP A 72 3.18 -19.94 -0.37
CA TRP A 72 4.31 -19.01 -0.40
C TRP A 72 3.94 -17.66 0.24
N ASP A 73 2.85 -17.61 1.02
CA ASP A 73 2.33 -16.40 1.68
C ASP A 73 2.00 -15.25 0.70
N GLN A 74 1.66 -15.58 -0.55
CA GLN A 74 1.20 -14.61 -1.54
C GLN A 74 -0.33 -14.58 -1.56
N ILE A 75 -0.91 -13.38 -1.53
CA ILE A 75 -2.37 -13.18 -1.62
C ILE A 75 -2.86 -13.72 -2.96
N VAL A 76 -3.77 -14.70 -2.96
CA VAL A 76 -4.40 -15.27 -4.17
C VAL A 76 -5.71 -14.58 -4.47
N TYR A 77 -6.51 -14.31 -3.43
CA TYR A 77 -7.73 -13.51 -3.57
C TYR A 77 -8.14 -12.84 -2.26
N ILE A 78 -8.90 -11.76 -2.40
CA ILE A 78 -9.57 -11.05 -1.31
C ILE A 78 -11.07 -11.09 -1.57
N LYS A 79 -11.84 -11.45 -0.54
CA LYS A 79 -13.29 -11.37 -0.55
C LYS A 79 -13.73 -10.07 0.14
N GLN A 80 -14.46 -9.26 -0.60
CA GLN A 80 -15.17 -8.07 -0.12
C GLN A 80 -16.58 -8.09 -0.75
N ASN A 81 -17.11 -6.94 -1.19
CA ASN A 81 -18.32 -6.84 -2.01
C ASN A 81 -18.13 -7.52 -3.37
N ILE A 82 -16.88 -7.64 -3.83
CA ILE A 82 -16.48 -8.38 -5.02
C ILE A 82 -15.29 -9.29 -4.68
N LEU A 83 -15.10 -10.33 -5.47
CA LEU A 83 -13.90 -11.17 -5.41
C LEU A 83 -12.78 -10.51 -6.22
N ILE A 84 -11.66 -10.18 -5.57
CA ILE A 84 -10.47 -9.65 -6.25
C ILE A 84 -9.41 -10.74 -6.24
N ASN A 85 -8.99 -11.21 -7.41
CA ASN A 85 -7.92 -12.22 -7.53
C ASN A 85 -6.57 -11.61 -7.91
N TYR A 86 -5.52 -12.41 -7.73
CA TYR A 86 -4.13 -12.08 -7.99
C TYR A 86 -3.42 -13.28 -8.61
N ILE A 87 -2.56 -13.03 -9.59
CA ILE A 87 -1.79 -14.07 -10.30
C ILE A 87 -0.33 -13.63 -10.33
N TYR A 88 0.55 -14.59 -10.05
CA TYR A 88 1.99 -14.40 -9.98
C TYR A 88 2.69 -15.20 -11.08
N ASP A 89 3.88 -14.76 -11.48
CA ASP A 89 4.80 -15.58 -12.26
C ASP A 89 5.60 -16.54 -11.37
N ASN A 90 6.45 -17.37 -11.99
CA ASN A 90 7.28 -18.35 -11.29
C ASN A 90 8.34 -17.71 -10.37
N ASN A 91 8.66 -16.43 -10.58
CA ASN A 91 9.60 -15.68 -9.74
C ASN A 91 8.89 -14.96 -8.59
N GLY A 92 7.56 -15.09 -8.48
CA GLY A 92 6.76 -14.51 -7.41
C GLY A 92 6.35 -13.06 -7.65
N PHE A 93 6.49 -12.51 -8.86
CA PHE A 93 5.98 -11.18 -9.18
C PHE A 93 4.49 -11.25 -9.53
N MET A 94 3.69 -10.37 -8.93
CA MET A 94 2.26 -10.25 -9.23
C MET A 94 2.07 -9.67 -10.64
N ILE A 95 1.71 -10.50 -11.61
CA ILE A 95 1.56 -10.12 -13.02
C ILE A 95 0.13 -9.72 -13.39
N LYS A 96 -0.88 -10.17 -12.64
CA LYS A 96 -2.28 -9.78 -12.85
C LYS A 96 -3.02 -9.59 -11.54
N SER A 97 -4.01 -8.69 -11.54
CA SER A 97 -4.98 -8.59 -10.46
C SER A 97 -6.36 -8.16 -10.95
N ASN A 98 -7.35 -8.17 -10.05
CA ASN A 98 -8.72 -7.74 -10.32
C ASN A 98 -9.31 -8.46 -11.56
N ASN A 99 -9.28 -9.78 -11.52
CA ASN A 99 -9.81 -10.69 -12.54
C ASN A 99 -9.12 -10.52 -13.90
N GLY A 100 -7.85 -10.11 -13.89
CA GLY A 100 -7.06 -9.89 -15.09
C GLY A 100 -7.19 -8.49 -15.69
N ASN A 101 -8.00 -7.62 -15.09
CA ASN A 101 -8.15 -6.23 -15.55
C ASN A 101 -6.87 -5.42 -15.33
N ASN A 102 -6.10 -5.74 -14.30
CA ASN A 102 -4.80 -5.13 -14.07
C ASN A 102 -3.70 -6.08 -14.55
N ILE A 103 -2.75 -5.56 -15.33
CA ILE A 103 -1.57 -6.29 -15.80
C ILE A 103 -0.32 -5.51 -15.42
N PHE A 104 0.64 -6.20 -14.83
CA PHE A 104 1.91 -5.65 -14.36
C PHE A 104 3.06 -6.33 -15.12
N ILE A 105 4.03 -5.53 -15.55
CA ILE A 105 5.21 -6.02 -16.28
C ILE A 105 6.44 -5.48 -15.57
N PHE A 106 7.29 -6.40 -15.13
CA PHE A 106 8.53 -6.11 -14.43
C PHE A 106 9.74 -6.36 -15.35
N ASN A 107 10.85 -5.67 -15.09
CA ASN A 107 12.14 -6.04 -15.67
C ASN A 107 12.85 -7.11 -14.81
N SER A 108 14.03 -7.55 -15.22
CA SER A 108 14.84 -8.54 -14.51
C SER A 108 15.29 -8.11 -13.11
N ASN A 109 15.28 -6.81 -12.81
CA ASN A 109 15.62 -6.26 -11.49
C ASN A 109 14.40 -6.16 -10.58
N GLY A 110 13.23 -6.68 -11.00
CA GLY A 110 11.98 -6.61 -10.24
C GLY A 110 11.33 -5.22 -10.22
N LEU A 111 11.71 -4.32 -11.12
CA LEU A 111 11.10 -2.99 -11.22
C LEU A 111 9.90 -3.02 -12.16
N LEU A 112 8.76 -2.47 -11.71
CA LEU A 112 7.54 -2.36 -12.52
C LEU A 112 7.79 -1.35 -13.64
N ILE A 113 7.96 -1.81 -14.87
CA ILE A 113 8.21 -0.93 -16.03
C ILE A 113 6.93 -0.53 -16.76
N LYS A 114 5.86 -1.31 -16.60
CA LYS A 114 4.58 -1.04 -17.28
C LYS A 114 3.39 -1.58 -16.50
N TYR A 115 2.36 -0.75 -16.40
CA TYR A 115 1.05 -1.11 -15.87
C TYR A 115 -0.02 -0.90 -16.95
N LYS A 116 -0.90 -1.89 -17.10
CA LYS A 116 -2.08 -1.80 -17.96
C LYS A 116 -3.32 -2.02 -17.13
N LYS A 117 -4.33 -1.16 -17.31
CA LYS A 117 -5.70 -1.42 -16.88
C LYS A 117 -6.56 -1.65 -18.11
N ASN A 118 -7.12 -2.84 -18.22
CA ASN A 118 -8.09 -3.21 -19.24
C ASN A 118 -9.46 -3.28 -18.56
N ASN A 119 -10.21 -2.18 -18.58
CA ASN A 119 -11.65 -2.20 -18.34
C ASN A 119 -12.35 -1.96 -19.68
N ASN A 120 -13.53 -2.54 -19.86
CA ASN A 120 -14.33 -2.46 -21.10
C ASN A 120 -14.46 -1.02 -21.64
N ASP A 121 -14.50 -0.01 -20.77
CA ASP A 121 -14.70 1.41 -21.16
C ASP A 121 -13.45 2.28 -21.05
N LYS A 122 -12.38 1.79 -20.39
CA LYS A 122 -11.16 2.59 -20.14
C LYS A 122 -9.93 1.70 -20.18
N LYS A 123 -9.08 1.97 -21.18
CA LYS A 123 -7.70 1.50 -21.17
C LYS A 123 -6.87 2.52 -20.39
N ILE A 124 -6.03 2.06 -19.49
CA ILE A 124 -4.97 2.86 -18.87
C ILE A 124 -3.64 2.21 -19.22
N LEU A 125 -2.68 3.02 -19.63
CA LEU A 125 -1.33 2.57 -19.89
C LEU A 125 -0.36 3.53 -19.23
N ILE A 126 0.43 3.01 -18.29
CA ILE A 126 1.46 3.77 -17.58
C ILE A 126 2.79 3.05 -17.78
N GLN A 127 3.80 3.80 -18.19
CA GLN A 127 5.19 3.34 -18.21
C GLN A 127 5.97 4.02 -17.10
N PHE A 128 6.92 3.29 -16.53
CA PHE A 128 7.76 3.74 -15.44
C PHE A 128 9.21 3.72 -15.90
N ILE A 129 9.94 4.78 -15.59
CA ILE A 129 11.32 4.97 -16.00
C ILE A 129 12.17 5.08 -14.75
N TYR A 130 13.29 4.38 -14.74
CA TYR A 130 14.20 4.30 -13.61
C TYR A 130 15.59 4.77 -14.02
N ASP A 131 16.34 5.31 -13.05
CA ASP A 131 17.77 5.58 -13.23
C ASP A 131 18.62 4.34 -12.95
N TYR A 132 19.94 4.49 -13.08
CA TYR A 132 20.93 3.42 -12.84
C TYR A 132 20.97 2.92 -11.39
N LYS A 133 20.37 3.65 -10.43
CA LYS A 133 20.24 3.25 -9.02
C LYS A 133 18.88 2.62 -8.74
N ASN A 134 18.11 2.27 -9.77
CA ASN A 134 16.76 1.73 -9.67
C ASN A 134 15.75 2.68 -8.99
N ARG A 135 16.00 3.99 -8.99
CA ARG A 135 15.06 4.99 -8.45
C ARG A 135 14.08 5.39 -9.56
N LEU A 136 12.79 5.51 -9.23
CA LEU A 136 11.76 5.91 -10.18
C LEU A 136 11.96 7.40 -10.53
N ILE A 137 12.29 7.70 -11.79
CA ILE A 137 12.50 9.07 -12.27
C ILE A 137 11.35 9.58 -13.14
N GLY A 138 10.50 8.70 -13.66
CA GLY A 138 9.41 9.10 -14.55
C GLY A 138 8.20 8.18 -14.53
N LYS A 139 7.02 8.78 -14.68
CA LYS A 139 5.77 8.08 -15.05
C LYS A 139 5.23 8.70 -16.32
N PHE A 140 4.96 7.89 -17.33
CA PHE A 140 4.38 8.32 -18.59
C PHE A 140 3.00 7.69 -18.80
N TYR A 141 1.97 8.52 -18.89
CA TYR A 141 0.60 8.10 -19.14
C TYR A 141 0.36 8.12 -20.65
N THR A 142 0.61 6.99 -21.31
CA THR A 142 0.71 6.91 -22.77
C THR A 142 -0.54 7.43 -23.50
N ILE A 143 -1.71 7.29 -22.89
CA ILE A 143 -2.99 7.66 -23.52
C ILE A 143 -3.23 9.18 -23.49
N THR A 144 -2.81 9.86 -22.43
CA THR A 144 -3.01 11.31 -22.29
C THR A 144 -1.77 12.11 -22.67
N GLY A 145 -0.62 11.45 -22.87
CA GLY A 145 0.67 12.11 -23.03
C GLY A 145 1.20 12.78 -21.76
N ARG A 146 0.43 12.76 -20.66
CA ARG A 146 0.83 13.33 -19.36
C ARG A 146 2.05 12.60 -18.84
N TYR A 147 2.98 13.32 -18.24
CA TYR A 147 4.11 12.74 -17.55
C TYR A 147 4.38 13.41 -16.21
N ILE A 148 4.97 12.63 -15.31
CA ILE A 148 5.46 13.09 -14.02
C ILE A 148 6.94 12.74 -13.94
N GLN A 149 7.77 13.69 -13.53
CA GLN A 149 9.18 13.46 -13.26
C GLN A 149 9.47 13.59 -11.76
N TYR A 150 10.39 12.76 -11.29
CA TYR A 150 10.86 12.76 -9.91
C TYR A 150 12.35 13.10 -9.88
N ILE A 151 12.70 14.15 -9.14
CA ILE A 151 14.07 14.64 -9.05
C ILE A 151 14.61 14.36 -7.65
N TYR A 152 15.83 13.82 -7.61
CA TYR A 152 16.56 13.43 -6.41
C TYR A 152 17.85 14.27 -6.37
N ASP A 153 17.86 15.31 -5.54
CA ASP A 153 19.01 16.23 -5.38
C ASP A 153 19.57 16.25 -3.95
N ASP A 154 19.05 15.38 -3.08
CA ASP A 154 19.53 15.26 -1.71
C ASP A 154 20.68 14.25 -1.61
N TYR A 155 21.87 14.78 -1.35
CA TYR A 155 23.08 13.98 -1.16
C TYR A 155 23.00 13.06 0.05
N PHE A 156 22.44 13.52 1.18
CA PHE A 156 22.36 12.74 2.43
C PHE A 156 21.24 11.69 2.39
N HIS A 157 20.21 11.92 1.57
CA HIS A 157 19.08 11.00 1.40
C HIS A 157 18.83 10.73 -0.08
N SER A 158 19.70 9.95 -0.71
CA SER A 158 19.68 9.72 -2.16
C SER A 158 18.38 9.11 -2.71
N ASN A 159 17.53 8.54 -1.87
CA ASN A 159 16.23 7.97 -2.25
C ASN A 159 15.05 8.94 -1.99
N ARG A 160 15.32 10.15 -1.49
CA ARG A 160 14.31 11.16 -1.20
C ARG A 160 13.99 11.97 -2.46
N ILE A 161 12.73 11.91 -2.89
CA ILE A 161 12.20 12.80 -3.92
C ILE A 161 12.18 14.22 -3.35
N LYS A 162 12.73 15.16 -4.10
CA LYS A 162 12.86 16.55 -3.69
C LYS A 162 12.00 17.48 -4.52
N HIS A 163 11.89 17.19 -5.81
CA HIS A 163 10.98 17.90 -6.69
C HIS A 163 10.14 16.92 -7.50
N ILE A 164 8.91 17.34 -7.78
CA ILE A 164 7.97 16.63 -8.64
C ILE A 164 7.54 17.62 -9.71
N TYR A 165 7.83 17.30 -10.96
CA TYR A 165 7.29 18.02 -12.10
C TYR A 165 6.12 17.22 -12.68
N ASP A 166 4.99 17.89 -12.91
CA ASP A 166 3.78 17.31 -13.49
C ASP A 166 3.42 18.11 -14.74
N SER A 167 3.46 17.47 -15.91
CA SER A 167 3.25 18.14 -17.20
C SER A 167 1.90 18.85 -17.33
N ASN A 168 0.91 18.50 -16.49
CA ASN A 168 -0.42 19.11 -16.53
C ASN A 168 -0.61 20.20 -15.47
N LYS A 169 0.35 20.42 -14.59
CA LYS A 169 0.30 21.54 -13.63
C LYS A 169 1.19 22.65 -14.17
N ARG A 170 0.56 23.76 -14.55
CA ARG A 170 1.25 25.03 -14.75
C ARG A 170 1.57 25.65 -13.41
#